data_AF-A0A3N8DF62-F1
#
_entry.id   AF-A0A3N8DF62-F1
#
_cell.length_a   1.000
_cell.length_b   1.000
_cell.length_c   1.000
_cell.angle_alpha   90.00
_cell.angle_beta   90.00
_cell.angle_gamma   90.00
#
_symmetry.space_group_name_H-M   'P 1'
#
loop_
_entity.id
_entity.type
_entity.pdbx_description
1 polymer ?
#
loop_
_entity_poly.entity_id
_entity_poly.type
_entity_poly.pdbx_seq_one_letter_code
_entity_poly.pdbx_strand_id
1 'polypeptide(L)'
;MSATESVADSGALVVAFDEAGLGNQNVNYTLTAQATAVYACFNGGGNHPAASNKVGPSALSASLSNVQPKNGRVIASITVGPPANTTLSCPSGQTLALACVSYTDVTLTDTTNQVDADGVLSGTTSRTFVSGKGISCS
;
A
#
# COMPACT_ATOMS: atom_id res chain seq x y z
N MET A 1 9.50 -12.71 -13.08
CA MET A 1 9.67 -11.70 -12.01
C MET A 1 9.37 -12.35 -10.66
N SER A 2 10.11 -12.02 -9.61
CA SER A 2 9.71 -12.29 -8.23
C SER A 2 9.30 -10.98 -7.55
N ALA A 3 8.35 -11.05 -6.63
CA ALA A 3 7.85 -9.88 -5.92
C ALA A 3 7.39 -10.26 -4.51
N THR A 4 7.39 -9.26 -3.63
CA THR A 4 6.87 -9.36 -2.27
C THR A 4 6.10 -8.10 -1.95
N GLU A 5 4.99 -8.24 -1.22
CA GLU A 5 4.14 -7.15 -0.79
C GLU A 5 4.10 -7.04 0.74
N SER A 6 4.07 -5.81 1.24
CA SER A 6 4.03 -5.53 2.67
C SER A 6 3.40 -4.18 2.96
N VAL A 7 3.06 -3.94 4.23
CA VAL A 7 2.55 -2.65 4.70
C VAL A 7 3.58 -2.02 5.65
N ALA A 8 4.11 -0.87 5.25
CA ALA A 8 5.07 -0.09 6.04
C ALA A 8 4.45 0.50 7.32
N ASP A 9 5.28 1.03 8.24
CA ASP A 9 4.81 1.67 9.47
C ASP A 9 3.93 2.91 9.22
N SER A 10 4.09 3.55 8.05
CA SER A 10 3.24 4.65 7.59
C SER A 10 1.86 4.20 7.08
N GLY A 11 1.60 2.90 6.97
CA GLY A 11 0.43 2.35 6.30
C GLY A 11 0.57 2.21 4.79
N ALA A 12 1.68 2.61 4.18
CA ALA A 12 1.87 2.50 2.74
C ALA A 12 2.06 1.04 2.30
N LEU A 13 1.45 0.67 1.17
CA LEU A 13 1.74 -0.55 0.44
C LEU A 13 3.14 -0.42 -0.18
N VAL A 14 3.99 -1.40 0.09
CA VAL A 14 5.32 -1.53 -0.51
C VAL A 14 5.37 -2.84 -1.27
N VAL A 15 5.63 -2.76 -2.58
CA VAL A 15 5.92 -3.93 -3.42
C VAL A 15 7.37 -3.86 -3.85
N ALA A 16 8.19 -4.77 -3.32
CA ALA A 16 9.57 -4.96 -3.70
C ALA A 16 9.66 -6.10 -4.72
N PHE A 17 10.44 -5.91 -5.77
CA PHE A 17 10.51 -6.86 -6.88
C PHE A 17 11.92 -6.98 -7.45
N ASP A 18 12.11 -8.11 -8.11
CA ASP A 18 13.34 -8.51 -8.77
C ASP A 18 12.99 -9.19 -10.09
N GLU A 19 13.37 -8.55 -11.18
CA GLU A 19 13.17 -9.02 -12.53
C GLU A 19 14.50 -9.19 -13.24
N ALA A 20 14.82 -10.43 -13.59
CA ALA A 20 15.99 -10.79 -14.36
C ALA A 20 15.59 -11.28 -15.76
N GLY A 21 16.57 -11.35 -16.67
CA GLY A 21 16.33 -11.74 -18.07
C GLY A 21 15.93 -10.56 -18.96
N LEU A 22 16.11 -9.34 -18.46
CA LEU A 22 15.91 -8.12 -19.23
C LEU A 22 17.09 -7.89 -20.18
N GLY A 23 16.84 -7.13 -21.25
CA GLY A 23 17.90 -6.59 -22.10
C GLY A 23 18.52 -5.30 -21.53
N ASN A 24 18.97 -4.42 -22.41
CA ASN A 24 19.51 -3.10 -22.06
C ASN A 24 18.50 -1.95 -22.28
N GLN A 25 17.25 -2.29 -22.63
CA GLN A 25 16.19 -1.29 -22.85
C GLN A 25 15.63 -0.83 -21.51
N ASN A 26 15.18 0.42 -21.45
CA ASN A 26 14.48 0.93 -20.27
C ASN A 26 13.12 0.24 -20.10
N VAL A 27 12.74 -0.01 -18.86
CA VAL A 27 11.54 -0.75 -18.48
C VAL A 27 10.61 0.13 -17.65
N ASN A 28 9.31 -0.05 -17.82
CA ASN A 28 8.27 0.69 -17.11
C ASN A 28 7.43 -0.27 -16.26
N TYR A 29 7.23 0.08 -15.00
CA TYR A 29 6.47 -0.72 -14.06
C TYR A 29 5.24 0.04 -13.57
N THR A 30 4.13 -0.65 -13.40
CA THR A 30 2.90 -0.12 -12.79
C THR A 30 2.43 -1.04 -11.68
N LEU A 31 2.21 -0.45 -10.51
CA LEU A 31 1.55 -1.06 -9.35
C LEU A 31 0.10 -0.56 -9.30
N THR A 32 -0.85 -1.48 -9.17
CA THR A 32 -2.26 -1.18 -8.89
C THR A 32 -2.74 -1.92 -7.64
N ALA A 33 -3.70 -1.34 -6.92
CA ALA A 33 -4.37 -2.00 -5.80
C ALA A 33 -5.72 -1.32 -5.50
N GLN A 34 -6.60 -2.04 -4.81
CA GLN A 34 -7.76 -1.48 -4.11
C GLN A 34 -7.43 -1.33 -2.62
N ALA A 35 -7.64 -0.14 -2.07
CA ALA A 35 -7.27 0.14 -0.68
C ALA A 35 -8.45 0.59 0.17
N THR A 36 -8.49 0.11 1.40
CA THR A 36 -9.42 0.53 2.45
C THR A 36 -8.63 0.89 3.70
N ALA A 37 -8.83 2.10 4.21
CA ALA A 37 -8.17 2.60 5.42
C ALA A 37 -9.19 2.99 6.48
N VAL A 38 -8.88 2.72 7.74
CA VAL A 38 -9.67 3.17 8.89
C VAL A 38 -8.85 4.14 9.70
N TYR A 39 -9.38 5.34 9.89
CA TYR A 39 -8.77 6.39 10.70
C TYR A 39 -9.58 6.61 11.97
N ALA A 40 -8.89 6.92 13.06
CA ALA A 40 -9.48 7.00 14.39
C ALA A 40 -8.79 8.07 15.25
N CYS A 41 -9.52 8.59 16.23
CA CYS A 41 -9.00 9.58 17.18
C CYS A 41 -8.66 8.89 18.51
N PHE A 42 -7.45 9.12 19.01
CA PHE A 42 -6.96 8.55 20.26
C PHE A 42 -6.57 9.64 21.25
N ASN A 43 -6.96 9.50 22.51
CA ASN A 43 -6.51 10.42 23.55
C ASN A 43 -5.07 10.10 24.02
N GLY A 44 -4.47 10.97 24.83
CA GLY A 44 -3.11 10.79 25.34
C GLY A 44 -2.87 9.53 26.18
N GLY A 45 -3.94 8.84 26.61
CA GLY A 45 -3.86 7.54 27.30
C GLY A 45 -4.03 6.32 26.37
N GLY A 46 -4.04 6.52 25.05
CA GLY A 46 -4.22 5.45 24.06
C GLY A 46 -5.65 4.92 23.96
N ASN A 47 -6.61 5.54 24.67
CA ASN A 47 -8.01 5.15 24.58
C ASN A 47 -8.66 5.77 23.34
N HIS A 48 -9.61 5.05 22.76
CA HIS A 48 -10.42 5.45 21.61
C HIS A 48 -11.83 5.85 22.06
N PRO A 49 -12.07 7.14 22.38
CA PRO A 49 -13.36 7.60 22.88
C PRO A 49 -14.39 7.92 21.78
N ALA A 50 -13.99 8.01 20.51
CA ALA A 50 -14.78 8.54 19.41
C ALA A 50 -15.15 7.49 18.34
N ALA A 51 -15.81 7.92 17.26
CA ALA A 51 -16.09 7.10 16.10
C ALA A 51 -14.88 6.98 15.17
N SER A 52 -14.72 5.83 14.52
CA SER A 52 -13.75 5.62 13.43
C SER A 52 -14.35 6.07 12.09
N ASN A 53 -13.52 6.59 11.20
CA ASN A 53 -13.89 6.91 9.82
C ASN A 53 -13.24 5.90 8.87
N LYS A 54 -14.05 5.30 7.99
CA LYS A 54 -13.59 4.35 6.97
C LYS A 54 -13.50 5.06 5.63
N VAL A 55 -12.34 4.97 4.97
CA VAL A 55 -12.08 5.52 3.64
C VAL A 55 -11.80 4.37 2.70
N GLY A 56 -12.53 4.31 1.58
CA GLY A 56 -12.40 3.29 0.55
C GLY A 56 -13.61 2.34 0.46
N PRO A 57 -13.55 1.34 -0.44
CA PRO A 57 -12.41 1.00 -1.29
C PRO A 57 -12.07 2.10 -2.30
N SER A 58 -10.79 2.32 -2.57
CA SER A 58 -10.30 3.28 -3.56
C SER A 58 -9.20 2.66 -4.41
N ALA A 59 -9.26 2.88 -5.73
CA ALA A 59 -8.22 2.46 -6.63
C ALA A 59 -6.95 3.30 -6.42
N LEU A 60 -5.82 2.61 -6.33
CA LEU A 60 -4.49 3.19 -6.25
C LEU A 60 -3.66 2.75 -7.44
N SER A 61 -2.82 3.67 -7.93
CA SER A 61 -1.87 3.40 -8.99
C SER A 61 -0.58 4.17 -8.72
N ALA A 62 0.56 3.51 -8.92
CA ALA A 62 1.88 4.12 -8.85
C ALA A 62 2.79 3.46 -9.89
N SER A 63 3.74 4.22 -10.44
CA SER A 63 4.60 3.71 -11.53
C SER A 63 6.06 4.09 -11.33
N LEU A 64 6.95 3.23 -11.84
CA LEU A 64 8.34 3.56 -12.11
C LEU A 64 8.52 3.61 -13.63
N SER A 65 9.01 4.73 -14.16
CA SER A 65 9.21 4.89 -15.59
C SER A 65 10.69 5.01 -15.92
N ASN A 66 11.07 4.55 -17.11
CA ASN A 66 12.43 4.61 -17.63
C ASN A 66 13.47 3.96 -16.71
N VAL A 67 13.13 2.83 -16.09
CA VAL A 67 14.05 2.10 -15.21
C VAL A 67 15.08 1.38 -16.06
N GLN A 68 16.36 1.72 -15.88
CA GLN A 68 17.45 1.09 -16.62
C GLN A 68 17.87 -0.23 -15.96
N PRO A 69 17.80 -1.39 -16.65
CA PRO A 69 18.31 -2.64 -16.13
C PRO A 69 19.83 -2.59 -15.94
N LYS A 70 20.32 -3.18 -14.85
CA LYS A 70 21.75 -3.37 -14.59
C LYS A 70 22.10 -4.84 -14.81
N ASN A 71 22.88 -5.12 -15.85
CA ASN A 71 23.21 -6.48 -16.29
C ASN A 71 21.96 -7.34 -16.55
N GLY A 72 20.97 -6.77 -17.24
CA GLY A 72 19.71 -7.45 -17.57
C GLY A 72 18.81 -7.75 -16.37
N ARG A 73 18.93 -6.95 -15.31
CA ARG A 73 18.14 -7.12 -14.09
C ARG A 73 17.70 -5.78 -13.49
N VAL A 74 16.49 -5.74 -12.96
CA VAL A 74 15.95 -4.64 -12.16
C VAL A 74 15.62 -5.17 -10.77
N ILE A 75 16.14 -4.50 -9.74
CA ILE A 75 15.77 -4.74 -8.34
C ILE A 75 15.31 -3.39 -7.79
N ALA A 76 14.03 -3.27 -7.46
CA ALA A 76 13.43 -2.01 -7.06
C ALA A 76 12.19 -2.22 -6.17
N SER A 77 11.59 -1.12 -5.74
CA SER A 77 10.34 -1.12 -5.00
C SER A 77 9.44 0.04 -5.40
N ILE A 78 8.14 -0.21 -5.46
CA ILE A 78 7.11 0.82 -5.60
C ILE A 78 6.38 0.97 -4.27
N THR A 79 6.09 2.21 -3.87
CA THR A 79 5.37 2.52 -2.63
C THR A 79 4.18 3.42 -2.93
N VAL A 80 3.02 3.08 -2.39
CA VAL A 80 1.80 3.90 -2.50
C VAL A 80 1.09 3.98 -1.16
N GLY A 81 0.75 5.21 -0.75
CA GLY A 81 0.12 5.47 0.54
C GLY A 81 -1.33 4.97 0.63
N PRO A 82 -1.88 4.85 1.84
CA PRO A 82 -3.31 4.58 2.01
C PRO A 82 -4.15 5.76 1.48
N PRO A 83 -5.44 5.54 1.15
CA PRO A 83 -6.32 6.64 0.80
C PRO A 83 -6.44 7.62 1.97
N ALA A 84 -6.33 8.91 1.69
CA ALA A 84 -6.27 9.94 2.73
C ALA A 84 -7.62 10.14 3.44
N ASN A 85 -7.58 10.36 4.75
CA ASN A 85 -8.74 10.85 5.50
C ASN A 85 -8.95 12.35 5.23
N THR A 86 -10.13 12.71 4.71
CA THR A 86 -10.49 14.11 4.42
C THR A 86 -11.60 14.66 5.31
N THR A 87 -12.26 13.81 6.11
CA THR A 87 -13.48 14.19 6.84
C THR A 87 -13.36 14.08 8.35
N LEU A 88 -12.57 13.15 8.89
CA LEU A 88 -12.42 12.99 10.33
C LEU A 88 -11.47 14.04 10.89
N SER A 89 -12.00 14.89 11.77
CA SER A 89 -11.23 15.83 12.60
C SER A 89 -11.33 15.43 14.06
N CYS A 90 -10.21 15.43 14.77
CA CYS A 90 -10.16 15.03 16.18
C CYS A 90 -10.31 16.24 17.11
N PRO A 91 -11.18 16.18 18.14
CA PRO A 91 -11.28 17.22 19.16
C PRO A 91 -9.96 17.45 19.91
N SER A 92 -9.82 18.61 20.55
CA SER A 92 -8.67 18.94 21.40
C SER A 92 -8.38 17.84 22.43
N GLY A 93 -7.11 17.46 22.54
CA GLY A 93 -6.65 16.36 23.42
C GLY A 93 -6.68 14.97 22.79
N GLN A 94 -7.04 14.87 21.50
CA GLN A 94 -6.97 13.63 20.72
C GLN A 94 -6.06 13.79 19.49
N THR A 95 -5.47 12.67 19.05
CA THR A 95 -4.61 12.58 17.87
C THR A 95 -5.27 11.68 16.83
N LEU A 96 -5.30 12.14 15.58
CA LEU A 96 -5.71 11.33 14.44
C LEU A 96 -4.63 10.29 14.13
N ALA A 97 -5.02 9.03 14.00
CA ALA A 97 -4.14 7.96 13.56
C ALA A 97 -4.80 7.08 12.51
N LEU A 98 -3.99 6.52 11.61
CA LEU A 98 -4.38 5.37 10.80
C LEU A 98 -4.44 4.15 11.72
N ALA A 99 -5.65 3.64 11.96
CA ALA A 99 -5.85 2.52 12.86
C ALA A 99 -5.52 1.19 12.17
N CYS A 100 -5.93 1.04 10.91
CA CYS A 100 -5.56 -0.10 10.07
C CYS A 100 -5.70 0.26 8.59
N VAL A 101 -5.12 -0.57 7.73
CA VAL A 101 -5.29 -0.52 6.27
C VAL A 101 -5.34 -1.94 5.69
N SER A 102 -6.13 -2.14 4.66
CA SER A 102 -6.12 -3.33 3.80
C SER A 102 -5.97 -2.93 2.33
N TYR A 103 -5.17 -3.72 1.63
CA TYR A 103 -4.95 -3.66 0.19
C TYR A 103 -5.39 -4.99 -0.42
N THR A 104 -6.20 -4.94 -1.46
CA THR A 104 -6.62 -6.09 -2.28
C THR A 104 -6.29 -5.82 -3.74
N ASP A 105 -6.41 -6.85 -4.58
CA ASP A 105 -6.15 -6.76 -6.03
C ASP A 105 -4.79 -6.11 -6.34
N VAL A 106 -3.79 -6.44 -5.52
CA VAL A 106 -2.43 -5.91 -5.66
C VAL A 106 -1.76 -6.57 -6.87
N THR A 107 -1.46 -5.77 -7.88
CA THR A 107 -0.83 -6.23 -9.12
C THR A 107 0.36 -5.34 -9.45
N LEU A 108 1.50 -5.97 -9.77
CA LEU A 108 2.67 -5.31 -10.34
C LEU A 108 2.90 -5.82 -11.76
N THR A 109 3.00 -4.90 -12.71
CA THR A 109 3.16 -5.19 -14.13
C THR A 109 4.40 -4.49 -14.67
N ASP A 110 5.31 -5.22 -15.30
CA ASP A 110 6.21 -4.68 -16.33
C ASP A 110 5.37 -4.40 -17.59
N THR A 111 5.11 -3.12 -17.83
CA THR A 111 4.30 -2.65 -18.96
C THR A 111 5.08 -2.54 -20.27
N THR A 112 6.41 -2.57 -20.23
CA THR A 112 7.24 -2.61 -21.43
C THR A 112 7.22 -4.01 -22.04
N ASN A 113 7.35 -5.05 -21.20
CA ASN A 113 7.44 -6.44 -21.63
C ASN A 113 6.14 -7.23 -21.44
N GLN A 114 5.11 -6.64 -20.83
CA GLN A 114 3.81 -7.27 -20.56
C GLN A 114 3.97 -8.51 -19.67
N VAL A 115 4.73 -8.36 -18.59
CA VAL A 115 4.99 -9.41 -17.60
C VAL A 115 4.43 -8.98 -16.25
N ASP A 116 3.52 -9.78 -15.72
CA ASP A 116 2.93 -9.57 -14.41
C ASP A 116 3.69 -10.37 -13.33
N ALA A 117 3.70 -9.82 -12.11
CA ALA A 117 4.06 -10.57 -10.90
C ALA A 117 2.91 -11.44 -10.36
N ASP A 118 1.85 -11.62 -11.16
CA ASP A 118 0.65 -12.38 -10.77
C ASP A 118 1.00 -13.84 -10.46
N GLY A 119 0.36 -14.40 -9.43
CA GLY A 119 0.68 -15.71 -8.86
C GLY A 119 1.93 -15.77 -7.97
N VAL A 120 2.71 -14.70 -7.87
CA VAL A 120 3.79 -14.56 -6.87
C VAL A 120 3.33 -13.74 -5.67
N LEU A 121 2.57 -12.68 -5.93
CA LEU A 121 1.87 -11.92 -4.89
C LEU A 121 0.65 -12.70 -4.40
N SER A 122 0.29 -12.52 -3.13
CA SER A 122 -0.97 -13.03 -2.60
C SER A 122 -2.16 -12.19 -3.05
N GLY A 123 -1.90 -10.97 -3.54
CA GLY A 123 -2.91 -10.02 -3.99
C GLY A 123 -3.64 -9.32 -2.85
N THR A 124 -3.34 -9.67 -1.58
CA THR A 124 -3.96 -9.05 -0.42
C THR A 124 -2.97 -8.90 0.73
N THR A 125 -2.86 -7.70 1.29
CA THR A 125 -2.05 -7.45 2.48
C THR A 125 -2.73 -6.42 3.38
N SER A 126 -2.57 -6.55 4.69
CA SER A 126 -3.18 -5.63 5.64
C SER A 126 -2.34 -5.48 6.90
N ARG A 127 -2.56 -4.38 7.61
CA ARG A 127 -1.94 -4.15 8.91
C ARG A 127 -2.86 -3.35 9.82
N THR A 128 -2.91 -3.76 11.08
CA THR A 128 -3.53 -3.01 12.18
C THR A 128 -2.43 -2.37 13.02
N PHE A 129 -2.48 -1.05 13.15
CA PHE A 129 -1.54 -0.24 13.91
C PHE A 129 -2.05 0.02 15.33
N VAL A 130 -3.37 0.18 15.48
CA VAL A 130 -4.01 0.40 16.78
C VAL A 130 -5.29 -0.41 16.85
N SER A 131 -5.46 -1.15 17.94
CA SER A 131 -6.66 -1.94 18.21
C SER A 131 -7.64 -1.18 19.09
N GLY A 132 -8.94 -1.37 18.86
CA GLY A 132 -10.00 -0.74 19.62
C GLY A 132 -11.37 -1.23 19.18
N LYS A 133 -12.39 -1.02 20.02
CA LYS A 133 -13.77 -1.41 19.69
C LYS A 133 -14.22 -0.66 18.42
N GLY A 134 -14.60 -1.39 17.38
CA GLY A 134 -15.07 -0.83 16.11
C GLY A 134 -13.98 -0.51 15.08
N ILE A 135 -12.72 -0.93 15.32
CA ILE A 135 -11.64 -0.83 14.34
C ILE A 135 -11.50 -2.18 13.61
N SER A 136 -11.79 -2.20 12.29
CA SER A 136 -11.61 -3.38 11.41
C SER A 136 -11.30 -2.93 9.98
N CYS A 137 -10.30 -3.56 9.36
CA CYS A 137 -9.97 -3.38 7.94
C CYS A 137 -10.33 -4.58 7.07
N SER A 138 -10.90 -5.63 7.69
CA SER A 138 -11.73 -6.65 7.04
C SER A 138 -13.16 -6.16 6.89
#